data_AF-A0A0M8UZR1-F1
#
_entry.id   AF-A0A0M8UZR1-F1
#
_cell.length_a   1.000
_cell.length_b   1.000
_cell.length_c   1.000
_cell.angle_alpha   90.00
_cell.angle_beta   90.00
_cell.angle_gamma   90.00
#
_symmetry.space_group_name_H-M   'P 1'
#
loop_
_entity.id
_entity.type
_entity.pdbx_description
1 polymer ?
#
loop_
_entity_poly.entity_id
_entity_poly.type
_entity_poly.pdbx_seq_one_letter_code
_entity_poly.pdbx_strand_id
1 'polypeptide(L)'
;MGSLRRTLCTGVLAAFTAFAPTAAWPVGDGVTVTPSSPAPGGDLALRVTGCAGRTGTAASKAFVADAELTGTGGTLAGRARVRSMVGPGRYEVRVTCAGSPAGSLRTQVTVGAATAPPKTPATPVAPVSAGGGGSMRLSSADARATGPDTVHAVIGLLLASAAAVVVVVRGTRRGRRTG
;
A
#
# COMPACT_ATOMS: atom_id res chain seq x y z
N MET A 1 48.32 -10.61 -48.26
CA MET A 1 49.02 -9.90 -47.16
C MET A 1 48.21 -8.65 -46.84
N GLY A 2 47.10 -8.79 -46.12
CA GLY A 2 46.99 -8.38 -44.72
C GLY A 2 46.22 -7.04 -44.65
N SER A 3 45.31 -6.73 -43.75
CA SER A 3 44.62 -7.43 -42.66
C SER A 3 43.65 -6.37 -42.09
N LEU A 4 42.44 -6.79 -41.75
CA LEU A 4 41.35 -5.95 -41.25
C LEU A 4 41.80 -5.12 -40.03
N ARG A 5 41.67 -3.80 -40.10
CA ARG A 5 41.65 -2.94 -38.91
C ARG A 5 40.21 -2.77 -38.45
N ARG A 6 39.73 -3.80 -37.75
CA ARG A 6 38.53 -3.77 -36.90
C ARG A 6 38.75 -2.74 -35.78
N THR A 7 38.27 -1.52 -35.96
CA THR A 7 38.03 -0.57 -34.86
C THR A 7 36.72 -0.94 -34.15
N LEU A 8 36.73 -2.08 -33.46
CA LEU A 8 35.72 -2.48 -32.48
C LEU A 8 36.46 -2.70 -31.15
N CYS A 9 36.75 -1.60 -30.46
CA CYS A 9 37.16 -1.61 -29.06
C CYS A 9 35.93 -1.18 -28.24
N THR A 10 35.20 -2.14 -27.66
CA THR A 10 35.36 -2.60 -26.27
C THR A 10 34.93 -1.54 -25.25
N GLY A 11 33.64 -1.59 -24.89
CA GLY A 11 33.06 -0.86 -23.78
C GLY A 11 31.92 -1.66 -23.14
N VAL A 12 32.11 -2.98 -23.01
CA VAL A 12 31.28 -3.83 -22.16
C VAL A 12 32.20 -4.27 -21.03
N LEU A 13 32.12 -3.61 -19.88
CA LEU A 13 32.63 -4.15 -18.62
C LEU A 13 31.92 -3.46 -17.45
N ALA A 14 31.00 -4.24 -16.89
CA ALA A 14 30.80 -4.41 -15.46
C ALA A 14 30.61 -3.14 -14.61
N ALA A 15 29.34 -2.79 -14.41
CA ALA A 15 28.86 -2.30 -13.13
C ALA A 15 27.43 -2.79 -12.88
N PHE A 16 27.21 -4.11 -12.96
CA PHE A 16 26.11 -4.72 -12.19
C PHE A 16 26.63 -4.86 -10.75
N THR A 17 26.73 -3.73 -10.06
CA THR A 17 26.82 -3.73 -8.60
C THR A 17 25.59 -4.46 -8.09
N ALA A 18 25.85 -5.56 -7.38
CA ALA A 18 24.89 -6.44 -6.77
C ALA A 18 23.60 -5.71 -6.36
N PHE A 19 22.54 -5.90 -7.15
CA PHE A 19 21.19 -5.72 -6.65
C PHE A 19 20.92 -6.92 -5.76
N ALA A 20 21.53 -6.93 -4.58
CA ALA A 20 20.99 -7.72 -3.49
C ALA A 20 19.59 -7.14 -3.26
N PRO A 21 18.51 -7.93 -3.39
CA PRO A 21 17.26 -7.51 -2.80
C PRO A 21 17.55 -7.49 -1.30
N THR A 22 17.93 -6.33 -0.78
CA THR A 22 17.53 -6.03 0.59
C THR A 22 16.02 -6.10 0.50
N ALA A 23 15.47 -7.21 0.99
CA ALA A 23 14.07 -7.25 1.36
C ALA A 23 13.94 -6.22 2.48
N ALA A 24 13.90 -4.95 2.09
CA ALA A 24 13.39 -3.88 2.90
C ALA A 24 11.91 -4.23 3.02
N TRP A 25 11.59 -5.10 3.97
CA TRP A 25 10.23 -5.19 4.45
C TRP A 25 9.85 -3.77 4.82
N PRO A 26 8.76 -3.24 4.25
CA PRO A 26 8.35 -1.89 4.53
C PRO A 26 8.23 -1.76 6.06
N VAL A 27 9.04 -0.87 6.64
CA VAL A 27 8.89 -0.44 8.02
C VAL A 27 7.69 0.50 8.01
N GLY A 28 6.53 -0.12 7.88
CA GLY A 28 5.23 0.51 7.79
C GLY A 28 4.26 -0.46 8.43
N ASP A 29 4.10 -0.29 9.74
CA ASP A 29 2.96 -0.75 10.54
C ASP A 29 2.41 -2.12 10.15
N GLY A 30 3.21 -3.17 10.32
CA GLY A 30 2.79 -4.56 10.13
C GLY A 30 1.60 -5.00 11.01
N VAL A 31 0.93 -4.10 11.74
CA VAL A 31 -0.19 -4.37 12.62
C VAL A 31 -1.49 -3.83 12.02
N THR A 32 -2.39 -4.73 11.66
CA THR A 32 -3.78 -4.44 11.26
C THR A 32 -4.72 -4.70 12.43
N VAL A 33 -5.67 -3.80 12.66
CA VAL A 33 -6.70 -3.91 13.70
C VAL A 33 -8.08 -3.88 13.08
N THR A 34 -8.96 -4.80 13.47
CA THR A 34 -10.34 -4.90 12.95
C THR A 34 -11.33 -5.18 14.08
N PRO A 35 -12.35 -4.35 14.29
CA PRO A 35 -12.62 -3.09 13.61
C PRO A 35 -11.58 -2.02 13.98
N SER A 36 -11.40 -1.02 13.11
CA SER A 36 -10.48 0.10 13.36
C SER A 36 -10.93 1.01 14.52
N SER A 37 -12.22 0.98 14.86
CA SER A 37 -12.76 1.62 16.06
C SER A 37 -13.74 0.73 16.82
N PRO A 38 -13.26 -0.11 17.76
CA PRO A 38 -14.13 -0.91 18.61
C PRO A 38 -14.84 -0.04 19.66
N ALA A 39 -16.08 -0.38 19.97
CA ALA A 39 -16.80 0.21 21.10
C ALA A 39 -16.23 -0.31 22.44
N PRO A 40 -16.36 0.45 23.54
CA PRO A 40 -16.08 -0.08 24.88
C PRO A 40 -16.83 -1.39 25.13
N GLY A 41 -16.15 -2.41 25.64
CA GLY A 41 -16.71 -3.75 25.85
C GLY A 41 -16.75 -4.67 24.62
N GLY A 42 -16.42 -4.13 23.44
CA GLY A 42 -16.37 -4.87 22.18
C GLY A 42 -15.09 -5.67 21.98
N ASP A 43 -15.13 -6.58 21.01
CA ASP A 43 -13.99 -7.39 20.59
C ASP A 43 -13.30 -6.80 19.36
N LEU A 44 -11.99 -6.97 19.29
CA LEU A 44 -11.16 -6.62 18.13
C LEU A 44 -10.19 -7.74 17.79
N ALA A 45 -9.94 -7.91 16.51
CA ALA A 45 -8.91 -8.77 15.96
C ALA A 45 -7.66 -7.96 15.65
N LEU A 46 -6.49 -8.51 15.99
CA LEU A 46 -5.19 -7.99 15.60
C LEU A 46 -4.54 -8.98 14.64
N ARG A 47 -3.90 -8.45 13.60
CA ARG A 47 -3.04 -9.21 12.69
C ARG A 47 -1.70 -8.50 12.58
N VAL A 48 -0.62 -9.22 12.83
CA VAL A 48 0.74 -8.70 12.88
C VAL A 48 1.59 -9.42 11.84
N THR A 49 2.32 -8.70 11.01
CA THR A 49 3.28 -9.20 10.05
C THR A 49 4.69 -8.79 10.46
N GLY A 50 5.69 -9.60 10.09
CA GLY A 50 7.10 -9.33 10.43
C GLY A 50 7.57 -9.93 11.76
N CYS A 51 6.75 -10.72 12.45
CA CYS A 51 7.20 -11.51 13.59
C CYS A 51 7.88 -12.81 13.10
N ALA A 52 9.17 -13.00 13.38
CA ALA A 52 9.87 -14.24 13.04
C ALA A 52 9.40 -15.46 13.88
N GLY A 53 8.95 -15.21 15.10
CA GLY A 53 8.37 -16.24 15.99
C GLY A 53 6.97 -16.69 15.57
N ARG A 54 6.51 -17.80 16.17
CA ARG A 54 5.14 -18.34 16.00
C ARG A 54 4.14 -17.81 17.03
N THR A 55 4.64 -17.11 18.03
CA THR A 55 3.87 -16.56 19.15
C THR A 55 4.27 -15.12 19.42
N GLY A 56 3.37 -14.38 20.06
CA GLY A 56 3.61 -13.01 20.50
C GLY A 56 2.50 -12.53 21.43
N THR A 57 2.68 -11.37 22.03
CA THR A 57 1.71 -10.75 22.94
C THR A 57 1.45 -9.30 22.54
N ALA A 58 0.19 -8.89 22.56
CA ALA A 58 -0.25 -7.53 22.31
C ALA A 58 -0.85 -6.94 23.59
N ALA A 59 -0.15 -5.97 24.18
CA ALA A 59 -0.52 -5.31 25.42
C ALA A 59 -1.07 -3.91 25.16
N SER A 60 -2.17 -3.56 25.84
CA SER A 60 -2.72 -2.20 25.82
C SER A 60 -3.50 -1.91 27.11
N LYS A 61 -3.47 -0.65 27.56
CA LYS A 61 -4.28 -0.18 28.70
C LYS A 61 -5.79 -0.28 28.45
N ALA A 62 -6.20 -0.34 27.19
CA ALA A 62 -7.61 -0.50 26.81
C ALA A 62 -8.11 -1.95 26.89
N PHE A 63 -7.22 -2.95 26.96
CA PHE A 63 -7.62 -4.35 26.91
C PHE A 63 -7.94 -4.91 28.31
N VAL A 64 -8.90 -5.83 28.37
CA VAL A 64 -9.24 -6.55 29.61
C VAL A 64 -8.03 -7.38 30.07
N ALA A 65 -7.36 -8.04 29.12
CA ALA A 65 -6.12 -8.78 29.29
C ALA A 65 -5.25 -8.62 28.03
N ASP A 66 -3.95 -8.90 28.15
CA ASP A 66 -3.06 -8.91 26.99
C ASP A 66 -3.52 -9.98 25.98
N ALA A 67 -3.50 -9.62 24.69
CA ALA A 67 -3.90 -10.53 23.64
C ALA A 67 -2.74 -11.43 23.22
N GLU A 68 -2.94 -12.73 23.32
CA GLU A 68 -2.03 -13.71 22.76
C GLU A 68 -2.18 -13.77 21.24
N LEU A 69 -1.06 -13.66 20.55
CA LEU A 69 -0.96 -13.73 19.10
C LEU A 69 -0.28 -15.03 18.73
N THR A 70 -0.87 -15.78 17.81
CA THR A 70 -0.30 -17.03 17.29
C THR A 70 -0.36 -17.05 15.78
N GLY A 71 0.56 -17.78 15.16
CA GLY A 71 0.56 -17.93 13.72
C GLY A 71 1.85 -18.51 13.19
N THR A 72 1.98 -18.46 11.86
CA THR A 72 3.07 -19.08 11.11
C THR A 72 3.44 -18.20 9.92
N GLY A 73 4.64 -18.42 9.37
CA GLY A 73 5.06 -17.77 8.13
C GLY A 73 5.21 -16.25 8.25
N GLY A 74 5.68 -15.76 9.41
CA GLY A 74 5.90 -14.32 9.60
C GLY A 74 4.64 -13.53 9.96
N THR A 75 3.49 -14.19 10.13
CA THR A 75 2.21 -13.55 10.46
C THR A 75 1.61 -14.14 11.73
N LEU A 76 1.22 -13.28 12.66
CA LEU A 76 0.53 -13.65 13.89
C LEU A 76 -0.86 -13.00 13.92
N ALA A 77 -1.84 -13.67 14.51
CA ALA A 77 -3.17 -13.14 14.72
C ALA A 77 -3.68 -13.47 16.11
N GLY A 78 -4.57 -12.64 16.62
CA GLY A 78 -5.23 -12.86 17.91
C GLY A 78 -6.40 -11.91 18.10
N ARG A 79 -7.12 -12.09 19.21
CA ARG A 79 -8.27 -11.24 19.57
C ARG A 79 -8.06 -10.65 20.95
N ALA A 80 -8.55 -9.43 21.13
CA ALA A 80 -8.58 -8.74 22.41
C ALA A 80 -9.99 -8.23 22.68
N ARG A 81 -10.37 -8.17 23.96
CA ARG A 81 -11.59 -7.48 24.38
C ARG A 81 -11.25 -6.14 25.01
N VAL A 82 -11.96 -5.10 24.59
CA VAL A 82 -11.83 -3.76 25.15
C VAL A 82 -12.55 -3.69 26.49
N ARG A 83 -11.96 -3.03 27.49
CA ARG A 83 -12.60 -2.80 28.79
C ARG A 83 -13.88 -1.97 28.61
N SER A 84 -14.99 -2.39 29.22
CA SER A 84 -16.26 -1.68 29.12
C SER A 84 -16.25 -0.28 29.76
N MET A 85 -15.39 -0.06 30.76
CA MET A 85 -15.25 1.21 31.47
C MET A 85 -14.14 2.12 30.90
N VAL A 86 -13.52 1.75 29.77
CA VAL A 86 -12.49 2.59 29.17
C VAL A 86 -13.15 3.78 28.47
N GLY A 87 -12.58 4.98 28.66
CA GLY A 87 -13.02 6.17 27.95
C GLY A 87 -12.79 6.04 26.44
N PRO A 88 -13.54 6.78 25.60
CA PRO A 88 -13.20 6.91 24.19
C PRO A 88 -11.86 7.62 24.05
N GLY A 89 -11.02 7.18 23.11
CA GLY A 89 -9.68 7.76 22.95
C GLY A 89 -8.73 6.89 22.14
N ARG A 90 -7.52 7.40 21.91
CA ARG A 90 -6.43 6.66 21.26
C ARG A 90 -5.59 5.94 22.31
N TYR A 91 -5.40 4.65 22.14
CA TYR A 91 -4.64 3.78 23.04
C TYR A 91 -3.49 3.15 22.28
N GLU A 92 -2.28 3.22 22.84
CA GLU A 92 -1.13 2.50 22.30
C GLU A 92 -1.32 0.99 22.51
N VAL A 93 -1.00 0.22 21.47
CA VAL A 93 -0.91 -1.24 21.49
C VAL A 93 0.54 -1.60 21.24
N ARG A 94 1.15 -2.28 22.21
CA ARG A 94 2.53 -2.76 22.12
C ARG A 94 2.51 -4.25 21.81
N VAL A 95 3.15 -4.63 20.72
CA VAL A 95 3.29 -6.02 20.30
C VAL A 95 4.70 -6.50 20.55
N THR A 96 4.84 -7.64 21.22
CA THR A 96 6.10 -8.33 21.48
C THR A 96 6.06 -9.69 20.80
N CYS A 97 6.92 -9.92 19.80
CA CYS A 97 7.06 -11.24 19.17
C CYS A 97 8.02 -12.11 20.00
N ALA A 98 7.72 -13.40 20.17
CA ALA A 98 8.62 -14.33 20.84
C ALA A 98 9.89 -14.57 19.98
N GLY A 99 11.06 -14.57 20.63
CA GLY A 99 12.35 -14.86 19.98
C GLY A 99 13.01 -13.67 19.25
N SER A 100 12.43 -12.46 19.32
CA SER A 100 13.03 -11.25 18.74
C SER A 100 13.70 -10.38 19.82
N PRO A 101 15.05 -10.27 19.86
CA PRO A 101 15.73 -9.32 20.75
C PRO A 101 15.61 -7.86 20.25
N ALA A 102 15.15 -7.68 19.01
CA ALA A 102 15.09 -6.41 18.32
C ALA A 102 13.64 -5.99 18.05
N GLY A 103 13.10 -5.14 18.92
CA GLY A 103 11.97 -4.25 18.60
C GLY A 103 10.57 -4.79 18.94
N SER A 104 9.93 -4.17 19.93
CA SER A 104 8.47 -4.23 20.08
C SER A 104 7.83 -3.40 18.96
N LEU A 105 6.87 -3.96 18.21
CA LEU A 105 6.07 -3.17 17.28
C LEU A 105 5.06 -2.35 18.10
N ARG A 106 4.79 -1.13 17.67
CA ARG A 106 3.82 -0.24 18.31
C ARG A 106 2.81 0.21 17.28
N THR A 107 1.54 0.17 17.65
CA THR A 107 0.45 0.76 16.86
C THR A 107 -0.52 1.48 17.80
N GLN A 108 -1.50 2.19 17.24
CA GLN A 108 -2.55 2.85 18.01
C GLN A 108 -3.91 2.29 17.62
N VAL A 109 -4.76 2.03 18.62
CA VAL A 109 -6.17 1.70 18.43
C VAL A 109 -7.02 2.86 18.93
N THR A 110 -8.06 3.23 18.18
CA THR A 110 -8.99 4.28 18.61
C THR A 110 -10.26 3.64 19.14
N VAL A 111 -10.46 3.68 20.45
CA VAL A 111 -11.66 3.14 21.09
C VAL A 111 -12.77 4.19 21.06
N GLY A 112 -13.97 3.78 20.68
CA GLY A 112 -15.17 4.61 20.78
C GLY A 112 -15.04 5.93 20.03
N ALA A 113 -14.36 5.97 18.87
CA ALA A 113 -14.49 7.12 17.99
C ALA A 113 -15.97 7.21 17.62
N ALA A 114 -16.66 8.13 18.29
CA ALA A 114 -17.96 8.62 17.85
C ALA A 114 -17.78 8.93 16.37
N THR A 115 -18.47 8.14 15.54
CA THR A 115 -18.79 8.42 14.15
C THR A 115 -17.88 9.47 13.55
N ALA A 116 -16.73 9.07 13.00
CA ALA A 116 -16.23 9.84 11.86
C ALA A 116 -17.46 9.95 10.95
N PRO A 117 -17.97 11.16 10.65
CA PRO A 117 -19.22 11.30 9.91
C PRO A 117 -19.09 10.38 8.71
N PRO A 118 -20.06 9.47 8.47
CA PRO A 118 -20.00 8.66 7.28
C PRO A 118 -19.80 9.67 6.16
N LYS A 119 -18.68 9.56 5.43
CA LYS A 119 -18.61 10.15 4.11
C LYS A 119 -19.58 9.33 3.28
N THR A 120 -20.87 9.53 3.50
CA THR A 120 -21.91 9.11 2.58
C THR A 120 -21.54 9.78 1.27
N PRO A 121 -21.20 9.04 0.20
CA PRO A 121 -21.57 9.55 -1.11
C PRO A 121 -23.08 9.78 -1.01
N ALA A 122 -23.53 10.98 -1.34
CA ALA A 122 -24.95 11.20 -1.56
C ALA A 122 -25.42 10.06 -2.48
N THR A 123 -26.26 9.17 -1.98
CA THR A 123 -26.95 8.20 -2.82
C THR A 123 -27.64 9.03 -3.90
N PRO A 124 -27.32 8.88 -5.19
CA PRO A 124 -28.11 9.54 -6.20
C PRO A 124 -29.48 8.86 -6.11
N VAL A 125 -30.50 9.60 -5.66
CA VAL A 125 -31.87 9.26 -6.02
C VAL A 125 -31.91 9.41 -7.53
N ALA A 126 -31.68 8.32 -8.25
CA ALA A 126 -31.85 8.31 -9.68
C ALA A 126 -33.29 8.77 -9.95
N PRO A 127 -33.50 9.82 -10.76
CA PRO A 127 -34.83 10.17 -11.22
C PRO A 127 -35.44 8.93 -11.85
N VAL A 128 -36.60 8.49 -11.36
CA VAL A 128 -37.40 7.51 -12.09
C VAL A 128 -37.65 8.07 -13.48
N SER A 129 -37.42 7.23 -14.50
CA SER A 129 -37.64 7.58 -15.89
C SER A 129 -39.13 7.85 -16.12
N ALA A 130 -39.56 9.10 -15.94
CA ALA A 130 -40.70 9.61 -16.66
C ALA A 130 -40.24 9.77 -18.11
N GLY A 131 -40.67 8.84 -18.97
CA GLY A 131 -40.33 8.84 -20.37
C GLY A 131 -40.65 10.18 -21.06
N GLY A 132 -39.73 10.62 -21.92
CA GLY A 132 -39.91 11.78 -22.78
C GLY A 132 -38.65 11.96 -23.63
N GLY A 133 -38.71 11.46 -24.87
CA GLY A 133 -37.55 11.35 -25.75
C GLY A 133 -37.06 12.66 -26.35
N GLY A 134 -35.92 12.57 -27.02
CA GLY A 134 -35.48 13.51 -28.04
C GLY A 134 -34.19 14.27 -27.69
N SER A 135 -33.08 13.82 -28.26
CA SER A 135 -32.15 14.60 -29.10
C SER A 135 -30.71 14.09 -29.02
N MET A 136 -30.03 14.22 -30.15
CA MET A 136 -28.81 13.56 -30.58
C MET A 136 -27.53 14.32 -30.18
N ARG A 137 -26.44 13.56 -30.03
CA ARG A 137 -25.01 13.89 -30.27
C ARG A 137 -24.40 15.06 -29.48
N LEU A 138 -23.37 14.77 -28.69
CA LEU A 138 -21.96 14.85 -29.13
C LEU A 138 -21.07 14.30 -28.00
N SER A 139 -20.18 13.38 -28.38
CA SER A 139 -19.17 12.84 -27.50
C SER A 139 -18.07 13.89 -27.34
N SER A 140 -18.17 14.70 -26.30
CA SER A 140 -17.02 15.38 -25.72
C SER A 140 -16.43 14.44 -24.68
N ALA A 141 -15.31 13.80 -25.01
CA ALA A 141 -14.44 13.21 -24.01
C ALA A 141 -13.92 14.36 -23.13
N ASP A 142 -14.65 14.63 -22.06
CA ASP A 142 -14.24 15.53 -21.00
C ASP A 142 -13.08 14.84 -20.27
N ALA A 143 -11.87 15.11 -20.73
CA ALA A 143 -10.65 14.78 -20.00
C ALA A 143 -10.46 15.79 -18.85
N ARG A 144 -11.48 15.97 -18.00
CA ARG A 144 -11.22 16.39 -16.63
C ARG A 144 -10.79 15.15 -15.87
N ALA A 145 -9.47 14.96 -15.88
CA ALA A 145 -8.75 14.14 -14.92
C ALA A 145 -9.17 14.60 -13.51
N THR A 146 -10.24 13.98 -13.02
CA THR A 146 -10.69 14.06 -11.64
C THR A 146 -9.69 13.22 -10.87
N GLY A 147 -8.85 13.90 -10.07
CA GLY A 147 -7.57 13.41 -9.59
C GLY A 147 -7.62 12.02 -8.95
N PRO A 148 -6.89 11.02 -9.50
CA PRO A 148 -6.61 9.79 -8.80
C PRO A 148 -5.45 10.01 -7.82
N ASP A 149 -5.44 9.27 -6.72
CA ASP A 149 -4.39 9.24 -5.69
C ASP A 149 -2.99 9.49 -6.28
N THR A 150 -2.16 10.27 -5.57
CA THR A 150 -0.79 10.65 -5.98
C THR A 150 0.03 9.49 -6.56
N VAL A 151 -0.23 8.26 -6.12
CA VAL A 151 0.33 7.01 -6.63
C VAL A 151 0.08 6.80 -8.13
N HIS A 152 -1.13 7.03 -8.62
CA HIS A 152 -1.48 6.84 -10.04
C HIS A 152 -0.88 7.92 -10.94
N ALA A 153 -0.72 9.15 -10.42
CA ALA A 153 -0.01 10.21 -11.14
C ALA A 153 1.47 9.86 -11.34
N VAL A 154 2.12 9.27 -10.33
CA VAL A 154 3.51 8.82 -10.43
C VAL A 154 3.65 7.67 -11.44
N ILE A 155 2.73 6.70 -11.41
CA ILE A 155 2.74 5.57 -12.36
C ILE A 155 2.54 6.08 -13.79
N GLY A 156 1.61 7.02 -14.02
CA GLY A 156 1.39 7.63 -15.33
C GLY A 156 2.62 8.38 -15.85
N LEU A 157 3.31 9.13 -14.99
CA LEU A 157 4.53 9.87 -15.36
C LEU A 157 5.68 8.91 -15.73
N LEU A 158 5.84 7.81 -14.98
CA LEU A 158 6.85 6.79 -15.27
C LEU A 158 6.62 6.15 -16.64
N LEU A 159 5.38 5.75 -16.95
CA LEU A 159 5.05 5.16 -18.25
C LEU A 159 5.27 6.13 -19.42
N ALA A 160 4.94 7.41 -19.24
CA ALA A 160 5.16 8.44 -20.26
C ALA A 160 6.66 8.67 -20.55
N SER A 161 7.49 8.68 -19.50
CA SER A 161 8.95 8.83 -19.63
C SER A 161 9.59 7.66 -20.40
N ALA A 162 9.14 6.42 -20.12
CA ALA A 162 9.62 5.23 -20.82
C ALA A 162 9.27 5.27 -22.32
N ALA A 163 8.05 5.70 -22.67
CA ALA A 163 7.62 5.83 -24.05
C ALA A 163 8.47 6.86 -24.82
N ALA A 164 8.79 8.02 -24.20
CA ALA A 164 9.63 9.05 -24.82
C ALA A 164 11.04 8.52 -25.14
N VAL A 165 11.66 7.78 -24.22
CA VAL A 165 12.98 7.15 -24.45
C VAL A 165 12.94 6.16 -25.60
N VAL A 166 11.90 5.32 -25.68
CA VAL A 166 11.74 4.35 -26.76
C VAL A 166 11.59 5.05 -28.13
N VAL A 167 10.84 6.15 -28.20
CA VAL A 167 10.66 6.92 -29.45
C VAL A 167 11.98 7.57 -29.89
N VAL A 168 12.74 8.17 -28.98
CA VAL A 168 14.06 8.76 -29.29
C VAL A 168 15.05 7.69 -29.75
N VAL A 169 15.11 6.54 -29.07
CA VAL A 169 15.99 5.42 -29.45
C VAL A 169 15.57 4.81 -30.79
N ARG A 170 14.27 4.68 -31.07
CA ARG A 170 13.81 4.21 -32.38
C ARG A 170 14.07 5.23 -33.49
N GLY A 171 13.89 6.53 -33.23
CA GLY A 171 14.17 7.60 -34.19
C GLY A 171 15.63 7.63 -34.61
N THR A 172 16.56 7.57 -33.64
CA THR A 172 18.00 7.52 -33.90
C THR A 172 18.43 6.25 -34.64
N ARG A 173 17.80 5.09 -34.37
CA ARG A 173 18.05 3.87 -35.15
C ARG A 173 17.50 3.93 -36.57
N ARG A 174 16.39 4.64 -36.80
CA ARG A 174 15.75 4.74 -38.13
C ARG A 174 16.47 5.74 -39.04
N GLY A 175 16.93 6.87 -38.48
CA GLY A 175 17.72 7.85 -39.23
C GLY A 175 19.09 7.34 -39.71
N ARG A 176 19.65 6.32 -39.05
CA ARG A 176 20.90 5.66 -39.49
C ARG A 176 20.74 4.63 -40.61
N ARG A 177 19.53 4.41 -41.12
CA ARG A 177 19.26 3.49 -42.25
C ARG A 177 18.94 4.22 -43.56
N THR A 178 18.94 5.54 -43.57
CA THR A 178 18.65 6.37 -44.75
C THR A 178 19.80 7.33 -45.09
N GLY A 179 21.02 6.99 -44.68
CA GLY A 179 22.25 7.66 -45.09
C GLY A 179 23.12 6.70 -45.89
#